data_AF-A0A7W8HC57-F1
#
_entry.id   AF-A0A7W8HC57-F1
#
_cell.length_a   1.000
_cell.length_b   1.000
_cell.length_c   1.000
_cell.angle_alpha   90.00
_cell.angle_beta   90.00
_cell.angle_gamma   90.00
#
_symmetry.space_group_name_H-M   'P 1'
#
loop_
_entity.id
_entity.type
_entity.pdbx_description
1 polymer ?
#
loop_
_entity_poly.entity_id
_entity_poly.type
_entity_poly.pdbx_seq_one_letter_code
_entity_poly.pdbx_strand_id
1 'polypeptide(L)' 'MTKVKTKKKVDLTKLGPDELLKYEVAAELGFFDQVMKNGWQSLTAKETGRIGGLVAKKKRMRDKDKNQEKISNCL' A
#
# COMPACT_ATOMS: atom_id res chain seq x y z
N MET A 1 11.65 -27.86 -18.54
CA MET A 1 11.47 -26.43 -18.91
C MET A 1 10.35 -25.84 -18.06
N THR A 2 10.66 -24.78 -17.33
CA THR A 2 9.89 -24.23 -16.21
C THR A 2 8.63 -23.51 -16.69
N LYS A 3 7.49 -23.79 -16.04
CA LYS A 3 6.14 -23.29 -16.36
C LYS A 3 6.11 -21.75 -16.47
N VAL A 4 5.92 -21.25 -17.69
CA VAL A 4 5.58 -19.85 -17.97
C VAL A 4 4.20 -19.58 -17.37
N LYS A 5 4.15 -18.90 -16.22
CA LYS A 5 2.89 -18.43 -15.63
C LYS A 5 2.57 -17.07 -16.26
N THR A 6 1.64 -17.07 -17.19
CA THR A 6 0.94 -15.89 -17.71
C THR A 6 0.26 -15.18 -16.53
N LYS A 7 0.81 -14.05 -16.06
CA LYS A 7 0.27 -13.33 -14.90
C LYS A 7 -0.64 -12.19 -15.35
N LYS A 8 -1.87 -12.23 -14.82
CA LYS A 8 -2.97 -11.31 -15.04
C LYS A 8 -2.53 -9.87 -14.73
N LYS A 9 -2.82 -8.96 -15.65
CA LYS A 9 -2.57 -7.51 -15.52
C LYS A 9 -3.26 -7.00 -14.26
N VAL A 10 -2.52 -6.30 -13.41
CA VAL A 10 -3.08 -5.56 -12.28
C VAL A 10 -3.82 -4.35 -12.86
N ASP A 11 -5.13 -4.30 -12.69
CA ASP A 11 -5.96 -3.19 -13.16
C ASP A 11 -5.69 -1.94 -12.32
N LEU A 12 -4.82 -1.08 -12.82
CA LEU A 12 -4.38 0.16 -12.15
C LEU A 12 -5.39 1.31 -12.25
N THR A 13 -6.49 1.11 -12.96
CA THR A 13 -7.42 2.19 -13.36
C THR A 13 -8.43 2.58 -12.29
N LYS A 14 -8.46 1.88 -11.15
CA LYS A 14 -9.38 2.14 -10.02
C LYS A 14 -8.66 2.40 -8.69
N LEU A 15 -7.40 2.79 -8.71
CA LEU A 15 -6.67 3.05 -7.47
C LEU A 15 -7.11 4.36 -6.82
N GLY A 16 -7.84 4.24 -5.72
CA GLY A 16 -8.03 5.36 -4.80
C GLY A 16 -6.72 5.79 -4.14
N PRO A 17 -6.69 6.96 -3.48
CA PRO A 17 -5.51 7.48 -2.78
C PRO A 17 -4.93 6.50 -1.74
N ASP A 18 -5.79 5.68 -1.13
CA ASP A 18 -5.39 4.60 -0.23
C ASP A 18 -4.53 3.53 -0.92
N GLU A 19 -4.77 3.26 -2.19
CA GLU A 19 -4.02 2.25 -2.91
C GLU A 19 -2.66 2.78 -3.36
N LEU A 20 -2.60 4.05 -3.78
CA LEU A 20 -1.33 4.75 -4.07
C LEU A 20 -0.35 4.66 -2.89
N LEU A 21 -0.84 4.90 -1.66
CA LEU A 21 -0.07 4.77 -0.42
C LEU A 21 0.52 3.37 -0.23
N LYS A 22 -0.18 2.31 -0.64
CA LYS A 22 0.36 0.95 -0.58
C LYS A 22 1.54 0.79 -1.53
N TYR A 23 1.46 1.35 -2.73
CA TYR A 23 2.54 1.29 -3.72
C TYR A 23 3.75 2.13 -3.30
N GLU A 24 3.55 3.29 -2.67
CA GLU A 24 4.66 4.08 -2.10
C GLU A 24 5.44 3.27 -1.07
N VAL A 25 4.75 2.65 -0.11
CA VAL A 25 5.39 1.82 0.92
C VAL A 25 6.05 0.59 0.31
N ALA A 26 5.43 -0.02 -0.71
CA ALA A 26 6.05 -1.12 -1.44
C ALA A 26 7.32 -0.66 -2.19
N ALA A 27 7.36 0.57 -2.70
CA ALA A 27 8.55 1.16 -3.32
C ALA A 27 9.66 1.41 -2.31
N GLU A 28 9.35 1.97 -1.15
CA GLU A 28 10.33 2.16 -0.07
C GLU A 28 10.94 0.83 0.41
N LEU A 29 10.15 -0.24 0.40
CA LEU A 29 10.61 -1.58 0.80
C LEU A 29 11.24 -2.39 -0.34
N GLY A 30 11.27 -1.86 -1.57
CA GLY A 30 11.85 -2.54 -2.74
C GLY A 30 10.95 -3.62 -3.37
N PHE A 31 9.70 -3.74 -2.94
CA PHE A 31 8.72 -4.70 -3.46
C PHE A 31 7.89 -4.16 -4.64
N PHE A 32 8.07 -2.89 -5.00
CA PHE A 32 7.29 -2.24 -6.06
C PHE A 32 7.32 -2.98 -7.39
N ASP A 33 8.51 -3.34 -7.88
CA ASP A 33 8.67 -4.05 -9.16
C ASP A 33 7.99 -5.44 -9.13
N GLN A 34 8.08 -6.13 -8.00
CA GLN A 34 7.44 -7.43 -7.80
C GLN A 34 5.92 -7.33 -7.72
N VAL A 35 5.38 -6.34 -7.00
CA VAL A 35 3.94 -6.10 -6.91
C VAL A 35 3.38 -5.63 -8.26
N MET A 36 4.13 -4.83 -9.01
CA MET A 36 3.75 -4.42 -10.37
C MET A 36 3.68 -5.61 -11.32
N LYS A 37 4.72 -6.47 -11.34
CA LYS A 37 4.82 -7.59 -12.28
C LYS A 37 3.98 -8.79 -11.88
N ASN A 38 3.90 -9.09 -10.59
CA ASN A 38 3.32 -10.33 -10.07
C ASN A 38 2.09 -10.12 -9.17
N GLY A 39 1.77 -8.88 -8.78
CA GLY A 39 0.71 -8.56 -7.84
C GLY A 39 1.08 -8.81 -6.38
N TRP A 40 0.19 -8.38 -5.47
CA TRP A 40 0.34 -8.57 -4.02
C TRP A 40 0.44 -10.03 -3.58
N GLN A 41 -0.11 -10.95 -4.38
CA GLN A 41 -0.02 -12.41 -4.16
C GLN A 41 1.41 -12.96 -4.26
N SER A 42 2.36 -12.19 -4.80
CA SER A 42 3.75 -12.61 -4.94
C SER A 42 4.58 -12.40 -3.68
N LEU A 43 4.06 -11.67 -2.71
CA LEU A 43 4.72 -11.36 -1.45
C LEU A 43 4.33 -12.37 -0.38
N THR A 44 5.25 -12.61 0.56
CA THR A 44 4.95 -13.40 1.75
C THR A 44 4.05 -12.63 2.71
N ALA A 45 3.30 -13.35 3.55
CA ALA A 45 2.44 -12.72 4.57
C ALA A 45 3.21 -11.74 5.48
N LYS A 46 4.51 -11.99 5.71
CA LYS A 46 5.38 -11.11 6.52
C LYS A 46 5.68 -9.79 5.81
N GLU A 47 5.91 -9.81 4.50
CA GLU A 47 6.19 -8.62 3.69
C GLU A 47 4.92 -7.81 3.45
N THR A 48 3.86 -8.47 2.99
CA THR A 48 2.54 -7.83 2.79
C THR A 48 1.99 -7.27 4.10
N GLY A 49 2.20 -7.97 5.22
CA GLY A 49 1.82 -7.53 6.55
C GLY A 49 2.58 -6.28 7.03
N ARG A 50 3.88 -6.16 6.71
CA ARG A 50 4.65 -4.94 6.99
C ARG A 50 4.15 -3.76 6.17
N ILE A 51 3.89 -3.95 4.88
CA ILE A 51 3.35 -2.91 4.00
C ILE A 51 1.98 -2.45 4.50
N GLY A 52 1.08 -3.40 4.77
CA GLY A 52 -0.26 -3.10 5.30
C GLY A 52 -0.23 -2.38 6.65
N GLY A 53 0.71 -2.75 7.54
CA GLY A 53 0.89 -2.09 8.83
C GLY A 53 1.35 -0.63 8.71
N LEU A 54 2.27 -0.34 7.79
CA LEU A 54 2.75 1.02 7.52
C LEU A 54 1.66 1.88 6.89
N VAL A 55 0.91 1.34 5.92
CA VAL A 55 -0.23 2.02 5.30
C VAL A 55 -1.32 2.32 6.33
N ALA A 56 -1.67 1.33 7.16
CA ALA A 56 -2.63 1.51 8.25
C ALA A 56 -2.16 2.53 9.29
N LYS A 57 -0.86 2.56 9.61
CA LYS A 57 -0.27 3.57 10.50
C LYS A 57 -0.40 4.97 9.92
N LYS A 58 -0.07 5.15 8.63
CA LYS A 58 -0.17 6.44 7.90
C LYS A 58 -1.63 6.90 7.80
N LYS A 59 -2.57 5.97 7.57
CA LYS A 59 -4.01 6.25 7.56
C LYS A 59 -4.53 6.68 8.94
N ARG A 60 -4.18 5.93 9.99
CA ARG A 60 -4.53 6.28 11.38
C ARG A 60 -3.94 7.62 11.83
N MET A 61 -2.72 7.97 11.39
CA MET A 61 -2.13 9.27 11.67
C MET A 61 -2.92 10.40 11.01
N ARG A 62 -3.23 10.28 9.71
CA ARG A 62 -4.08 11.26 9.00
C ARG A 62 -5.46 11.43 9.64
N ASP A 63 -6.07 10.36 10.13
CA ASP A 63 -7.37 10.43 10.84
C ASP A 63 -7.24 11.06 12.23
N LYS A 64 -6.10 10.87 12.92
CA LYS A 64 -5.81 11.54 14.20
C LYS A 64 -5.48 13.02 14.04
N ASP A 65 -4.77 13.40 12.99
CA ASP A 65 -4.43 14.80 12.68
C ASP A 65 -5.69 15.61 12.32
N LYS A 66 -6.65 15.00 11.60
CA LYS A 66 -7.99 15.60 11.38
C LYS A 66 -8.77 15.85 12.69
N ASN A 67 -8.44 15.14 13.76
CA ASN A 67 -9.02 15.36 15.08
C ASN A 67 -8.22 16.37 15.92
N GLN A 68 -6.92 16.52 15.69
CA GLN A 68 -6.11 17.57 16.35
C GLN A 68 -6.36 18.97 15.77
N GLU A 69 -6.63 19.10 14.47
CA GLU A 69 -6.94 20.41 13.87
C GLU A 69 -8.27 20.98 14.38
N LYS A 70 -9.23 20.13 14.78
CA LYS A 70 -10.47 20.57 15.45
C LYS A 70 -10.23 21.20 16.83
N ILE A 71 -9.16 20.82 17.52
CA ILE A 71 -8.85 21.35 18.86
C ILE A 71 -8.17 22.73 18.73
N SER A 72 -7.56 23.06 17.59
CA SER A 72 -6.95 24.37 17.35
C SER A 72 -7.94 25.46 16.91
N ASN A 73 -9.11 25.11 16.37
CA ASN A 73 -10.14 26.09 15.95
C ASN A 73 -11.16 26.41 17.05
N CYS A 74 -10.87 26.03 18.31
CA CYS A 74 -11.70 26.34 19.47
C CYS A 74 -10.94 27.09 20.57
N LEU A 75 -9.77 27.67 20.27
CA LEU A 75 -9.08 28.64 21.13
C LEU A 75 -9.08 30.03 20.52
#